data_AF-A0A662H4C4-F1
#
_entry.id   AF-A0A662H4C4-F1
#
_cell.length_a   1.000
_cell.length_b   1.000
_cell.length_c   1.000
_cell.angle_alpha   90.00
_cell.angle_beta   90.00
_cell.angle_gamma   90.00
#
_symmetry.space_group_name_H-M   'P 1'
#
loop_
_entity.id
_entity.type
_entity.pdbx_description
1 polymer ?
#
loop_
_entity_poly.entity_id
_entity_poly.type
_entity_poly.pdbx_seq_one_letter_code
_entity_poly.pdbx_strand_id
1 'polypeptide(L)'
;RHEGFNAFSLKLKAHYKPHFYPDSKEIVVKVIVDASTLRILGAQIMGEINISYILNFFALAILRGLSVYDLVKMEQVYVPNLIGLPDPVFKVLEAIIRRARAQIR
;
A
#
# COMPACT_ATOMS: atom_id res chain seq x y z
N ARG A 1 11.37 2.19 19.42
CA ARG A 1 11.38 3.48 18.67
C ARG A 1 12.84 3.74 18.30
N HIS A 2 13.26 3.48 17.06
CA HIS A 2 14.68 3.63 16.69
C HIS A 2 15.00 4.99 16.04
N GLU A 3 14.00 5.76 15.59
CA GLU A 3 14.20 7.07 14.94
C GLU A 3 13.09 8.06 15.34
N GLY A 4 12.61 7.99 16.58
CA GLY A 4 11.47 8.78 17.06
C GLY A 4 10.08 8.28 16.61
N PHE A 5 9.99 7.40 15.60
CA PHE A 5 8.71 6.85 15.13
C PHE A 5 8.16 5.70 15.98
N ASN A 6 6.84 5.66 16.13
CA ASN A 6 6.10 4.52 16.66
C ASN A 6 5.69 3.60 15.52
N ALA A 7 6.67 2.99 14.84
CA ALA A 7 6.42 2.31 13.58
C ALA A 7 5.75 0.94 13.73
N PHE A 8 4.78 0.65 12.87
CA PHE A 8 4.35 -0.73 12.58
C PHE A 8 4.29 -0.97 11.08
N SER A 9 4.19 -2.24 10.69
CA SER A 9 4.04 -2.61 9.28
C SER A 9 2.97 -3.67 9.08
N LEU A 10 2.39 -3.68 7.88
CA LEU A 10 1.55 -4.76 7.39
C LEU A 10 2.01 -5.19 6.02
N LYS A 11 1.93 -6.50 5.76
CA LYS A 11 2.25 -7.14 4.50
C LYS A 11 1.03 -7.90 4.00
N LEU A 12 0.75 -7.83 2.71
CA LEU A 12 -0.19 -8.72 2.04
C LEU A 12 0.37 -9.25 0.72
N LYS A 13 -0.27 -10.29 0.21
CA LYS A 13 -0.07 -10.81 -1.14
C LYS A 13 -1.41 -10.76 -1.87
N ALA A 14 -1.43 -10.23 -3.08
CA ALA A 14 -2.63 -10.17 -3.91
C ALA A 14 -2.27 -10.01 -5.38
N HIS A 15 -3.20 -10.38 -6.26
CA HIS A 15 -3.08 -10.13 -7.69
C HIS A 15 -3.14 -8.63 -8.00
N TYR A 16 -2.21 -8.14 -8.84
CA TYR A 16 -2.18 -6.73 -9.25
C TYR A 16 -3.29 -6.37 -10.25
N LYS A 17 -3.82 -7.37 -10.97
CA LYS A 17 -4.93 -7.25 -11.91
C LYS A 17 -5.83 -8.49 -11.88
N PRO A 18 -7.05 -8.47 -12.46
CA PRO A 18 -7.99 -9.58 -12.34
C PRO A 18 -7.41 -10.93 -12.78
N HIS A 19 -7.79 -12.00 -12.08
CA HIS A 19 -7.24 -13.35 -12.29
C HIS A 19 -7.56 -13.95 -13.67
N PHE A 20 -8.59 -13.45 -14.35
CA PHE A 20 -8.98 -13.93 -15.68
C PHE A 20 -8.04 -13.43 -16.80
N TYR A 21 -7.13 -12.49 -16.52
CA TYR A 21 -6.07 -12.13 -17.46
C TYR A 21 -4.95 -13.19 -17.45
N PRO A 22 -4.50 -13.68 -18.63
CA PRO A 22 -3.49 -14.75 -18.71
C PRO A 22 -2.16 -14.44 -18.01
N ASP A 23 -1.76 -13.17 -17.95
CA ASP A 23 -0.52 -12.68 -17.36
C ASP A 23 -0.74 -12.01 -15.98
N SER A 24 -1.87 -12.30 -15.34
CA SER A 24 -2.11 -11.88 -13.96
C SER A 24 -1.16 -12.61 -13.01
N LYS A 25 -0.44 -11.82 -12.21
CA LYS A 25 0.52 -12.31 -11.21
C LYS A 25 0.20 -11.73 -9.84
N GLU A 26 0.71 -12.35 -8.79
CA GLU A 26 0.65 -11.78 -7.46
C GLU A 26 1.86 -10.89 -7.18
N ILE A 27 1.62 -9.83 -6.42
CA ILE A 27 2.66 -9.04 -5.79
C ILE A 27 2.50 -9.10 -4.26
N VAL A 28 3.62 -8.97 -3.57
CA VAL A 28 3.66 -8.80 -2.12
C VAL A 28 3.91 -7.32 -1.84
N VAL A 29 3.01 -6.69 -1.08
CA VAL A 29 3.13 -5.28 -0.68
C VAL A 29 3.25 -5.23 0.84
N LYS A 30 4.30 -4.58 1.33
CA LYS A 30 4.47 -4.24 2.75
C LYS A 30 4.59 -2.73 2.90
N VAL A 31 3.80 -2.15 3.79
CA VAL A 31 3.81 -0.72 4.10
C VAL A 31 4.12 -0.53 5.57
N ILE A 32 4.98 0.45 5.85
CA ILE A 32 5.45 0.83 7.19
C ILE A 32 4.87 2.21 7.48
N VAL A 33 4.25 2.35 8.65
CA VAL A 33 3.59 3.61 9.04
C VAL A 33 3.91 3.97 10.48
N ASP A 34 3.85 5.26 10.79
CA ASP A 34 3.84 5.72 12.18
C ASP A 34 2.46 5.44 12.81
N ALA A 35 2.40 4.78 13.96
CA ALA A 35 1.14 4.38 14.59
C ALA A 35 0.34 5.56 15.14
N SER A 36 1.00 6.66 15.48
CA SER A 36 0.34 7.83 16.08
C SER A 36 -0.31 8.70 15.01
N THR A 37 0.31 8.83 13.82
CA THR A 37 -0.20 9.71 12.76
C THR A 37 -0.66 8.98 11.50
N LEU A 38 -0.41 7.67 11.39
CA LEU A 38 -0.53 6.87 10.17
C LEU A 38 0.19 7.46 8.96
N ARG A 39 1.28 8.21 9.18
CA ARG A 39 2.16 8.69 8.10
C ARG A 39 2.88 7.51 7.46
N ILE A 40 3.01 7.51 6.14
CA ILE A 40 3.82 6.50 5.43
C ILE A 40 5.29 6.76 5.73
N LEU A 41 5.97 5.75 6.29
CA LEU A 41 7.40 5.79 6.58
C LEU A 41 8.22 4.98 5.57
N GLY A 42 7.59 4.02 4.89
CA GLY A 42 8.27 3.17 3.94
C GLY A 42 7.33 2.19 3.25
N ALA A 43 7.76 1.66 2.11
CA ALA A 43 7.07 0.60 1.40
C ALA A 43 8.08 -0.38 0.78
N GLN A 44 7.68 -1.64 0.67
CA GLN A 44 8.42 -2.71 0.00
C GLN A 44 7.45 -3.47 -0.88
N ILE A 45 7.86 -3.72 -2.13
CA ILE A 45 7.05 -4.41 -3.12
C ILE A 45 7.91 -5.48 -3.79
N MET A 46 7.37 -6.69 -3.91
CA MET A 46 8.04 -7.81 -4.58
C MET A 46 7.06 -8.50 -5.53
N GLY A 47 7.50 -8.81 -6.74
CA GLY A 47 6.73 -9.58 -7.72
C GLY A 47 7.36 -9.52 -9.11
N GLU A 48 6.93 -10.41 -9.99
CA GLU A 48 7.48 -10.55 -11.35
C GLU A 48 6.76 -9.64 -12.36
N ILE A 49 6.59 -8.37 -12.00
CA ILE A 49 6.02 -7.32 -12.84
C ILE A 49 6.82 -6.03 -12.69
N ASN A 50 6.62 -5.06 -13.58
CA ASN A 50 7.16 -3.73 -13.37
C ASN A 50 6.43 -3.03 -12.21
N ILE A 51 7.12 -2.85 -11.08
CA ILE A 51 6.60 -2.20 -9.86
C ILE A 51 7.07 -0.75 -9.69
N SER A 52 7.84 -0.21 -10.65
CA SER A 52 8.50 1.09 -10.53
C SER A 52 7.50 2.23 -10.30
N TYR A 53 6.33 2.20 -10.95
CA TYR A 53 5.31 3.22 -10.76
C TYR A 53 4.72 3.20 -9.33
N ILE A 54 4.53 2.02 -8.74
CA ILE A 54 4.02 1.89 -7.37
C ILE A 54 5.07 2.37 -6.37
N LEU A 55 6.35 2.06 -6.61
CA LEU A 55 7.44 2.58 -5.79
C LEU A 55 7.53 4.11 -5.86
N ASN A 56 7.37 4.71 -7.04
CA ASN A 56 7.31 6.17 -7.19
C ASN A 56 6.10 6.79 -6.47
N PHE A 57 4.94 6.12 -6.49
CA PHE A 57 3.76 6.54 -5.72
C PHE A 57 4.07 6.61 -4.21
N PHE A 58 4.70 5.58 -3.65
CA PHE A 58 5.09 5.60 -2.24
C PHE A 58 6.23 6.58 -1.94
N ALA A 59 7.19 6.75 -2.86
CA ALA A 59 8.24 7.75 -2.73
C ALA A 59 7.66 9.17 -2.64
N LEU A 60 6.67 9.48 -3.50
CA LEU A 60 5.96 10.75 -3.43
C LEU A 60 5.16 10.90 -2.13
N ALA A 61 4.48 9.85 -1.68
CA ALA A 61 3.74 9.86 -0.42
C ALA A 61 4.64 10.17 0.78
N ILE A 62 5.83 9.55 0.82
CA ILE A 62 6.85 9.78 1.86
C ILE A 62 7.39 11.21 1.76
N LEU A 63 7.77 11.65 0.55
CA LEU A 63 8.27 13.01 0.30
C LEU A 63 7.28 14.08 0.76
N ARG A 64 5.98 13.85 0.58
CA ARG A 64 4.90 14.77 0.96
C ARG A 64 4.40 14.56 2.39
N GLY A 65 4.92 13.58 3.13
CA GLY A 65 4.48 13.27 4.49
C GLY A 65 3.01 12.85 4.60
N LEU A 66 2.49 12.19 3.56
CA LEU A 66 1.10 11.75 3.47
C LEU A 66 0.82 10.60 4.44
N SER A 67 -0.42 10.55 4.89
CA SER A 67 -0.95 9.47 5.71
C SER A 67 -1.65 8.39 4.87
N VAL A 68 -1.89 7.24 5.48
CA VAL A 68 -2.73 6.18 4.89
C VAL A 68 -4.12 6.70 4.52
N TYR A 69 -4.68 7.63 5.31
CA TYR A 69 -5.99 8.21 5.02
C TYR A 69 -5.99 9.08 3.76
N ASP A 70 -4.88 9.76 3.47
CA ASP A 70 -4.75 10.56 2.25
C ASP A 70 -4.74 9.63 1.03
N LEU A 71 -3.94 8.55 1.10
CA LEU A 71 -3.79 7.63 -0.02
C LEU A 71 -5.06 6.81 -0.32
N VAL A 72 -5.81 6.41 0.71
CA VAL A 72 -7.09 5.67 0.52
C VAL A 72 -8.17 6.55 -0.13
N LYS A 73 -8.09 7.87 0.04
CA LYS A 73 -9.01 8.83 -0.58
C LYS A 73 -8.61 9.23 -2.01
N MET A 74 -7.40 8.87 -2.46
CA MET A 74 -6.96 9.19 -3.81
C MET A 74 -7.73 8.33 -4.82
N GLU A 75 -8.17 8.95 -5.92
CA GLU A 75 -8.71 8.22 -7.05
C GLU A 75 -7.58 7.46 -7.75
N GLN A 76 -7.69 6.13 -7.76
CA GLN A 76 -6.78 5.27 -8.50
C GLN A 76 -7.32 5.03 -9.91
N VAL A 77 -6.43 5.02 -10.88
CA VAL A 77 -6.80 4.67 -12.25
C VAL A 77 -7.24 3.20 -12.31
N TYR A 78 -8.34 2.91 -12.98
CA TYR A 78 -8.78 1.55 -13.28
C TYR A 78 -8.49 1.22 -14.74
N VAL A 79 -7.62 0.25 -14.98
CA VAL A 79 -7.27 -0.21 -16.33
C VAL A 79 -7.09 -1.73 -16.28
N PRO A 80 -8.13 -2.53 -16.58
CA PRO A 80 -8.16 -3.98 -16.28
C PRO A 80 -6.94 -4.78 -16.76
N ASN A 81 -6.36 -4.41 -17.90
CA ASN A 81 -5.18 -5.05 -18.47
C ASN A 81 -3.86 -4.67 -17.77
N LEU A 82 -3.83 -3.57 -17.00
CA LEU A 82 -2.66 -3.07 -16.26
C LEU A 82 -2.81 -3.15 -14.74
N ILE A 83 -3.96 -2.77 -14.19
CA ILE A 83 -4.23 -2.70 -12.75
C ILE A 83 -5.73 -2.90 -12.46
N GLY A 84 -6.04 -3.81 -11.54
CA GLY A 84 -7.42 -4.08 -11.10
C GLY A 84 -7.76 -3.27 -9.85
N LEU A 85 -9.04 -2.98 -9.62
CA LEU A 85 -9.53 -2.37 -8.38
C LEU A 85 -10.45 -3.32 -7.59
N PRO A 86 -10.34 -3.36 -6.25
CA PRO A 86 -9.28 -2.74 -5.43
C PRO A 86 -7.93 -3.45 -5.63
N ASP A 87 -6.88 -2.66 -5.85
CA ASP A 87 -5.53 -3.17 -6.10
C ASP A 87 -4.84 -3.63 -4.80
N PRO A 88 -3.68 -4.31 -4.87
CA PRO A 88 -2.94 -4.73 -3.67
C PRO A 88 -2.49 -3.58 -2.77
N VAL A 89 -2.26 -2.39 -3.32
CA VAL A 89 -1.85 -1.19 -2.58
C VAL A 89 -3.00 -0.70 -1.70
N PHE A 90 -4.17 -0.50 -2.29
CA PHE A 90 -5.38 -0.11 -1.59
C PHE A 90 -5.74 -1.13 -0.51
N LYS A 91 -5.67 -2.43 -0.83
CA LYS A 91 -5.93 -3.50 0.14
C LYS A 91 -5.02 -3.42 1.37
N VAL A 92 -3.74 -3.06 1.22
CA VAL A 92 -2.81 -2.99 2.37
C VAL A 92 -3.05 -1.73 3.18
N LEU A 93 -3.38 -0.62 2.53
CA LEU A 93 -3.74 0.63 3.19
C LEU A 93 -5.02 0.47 4.02
N GLU A 94 -6.06 -0.14 3.45
CA GLU A 94 -7.29 -0.50 4.16
C GLU A 94 -7.01 -1.43 5.35
N ALA A 95 -6.15 -2.44 5.17
CA ALA A 95 -5.77 -3.33 6.26
C ALA A 95 -5.07 -2.57 7.41
N ILE A 96 -4.25 -1.57 7.08
CA ILE A 96 -3.61 -0.70 8.07
C ILE A 96 -4.66 0.10 8.85
N ILE A 97 -5.64 0.71 8.17
CA ILE A 97 -6.73 1.43 8.83
C ILE A 97 -7.51 0.51 9.78
N ARG A 98 -7.86 -0.70 9.33
CA ARG A 98 -8.57 -1.69 10.16
C ARG A 98 -7.78 -2.05 11.42
N ARG A 99 -6.47 -2.29 11.28
CA ARG A 99 -5.59 -2.59 12.42
C ARG A 99 -5.50 -1.41 13.39
N ALA A 100 -5.32 -0.20 12.87
CA ALA A 100 -5.23 1.01 13.70
C ALA A 100 -6.50 1.22 14.54
N ARG A 101 -7.68 1.02 13.93
CA ARG A 101 -8.98 1.10 14.64
C ARG A 101 -9.12 0.03 15.72
N ALA A 102 -8.63 -1.19 15.47
CA ALA A 102 -8.68 -2.27 16.45
C ALA A 102 -7.79 -2.03 17.67
N GLN A 103 -6.74 -1.19 17.56
CA GLN A 103 -5.85 -0.85 18.67
C GLN A 103 -6.38 0.29 19.57
N ILE A 104 -7.43 0.99 19.13
CA ILE A 104 -8.09 2.07 19.89
C ILE A 104 -9.25 1.53 20.74
N ARG A 105 -9.77 0.35 20.39
CA ARG A 105 -10.74 -0.40 21.20
C ARG A 105 -10.02 -1.18 22.30
#